data_AF-A0A956MP68-F1
#
_entry.id   AF-A0A956MP68-F1
#
_cell.length_a   1.000
_cell.length_b   1.000
_cell.length_c   1.000
_cell.angle_alpha   90.00
_cell.angle_beta   90.00
_cell.angle_gamma   90.00
#
_symmetry.space_group_name_H-M   'P 1'
#
loop_
_entity.id
_entity.type
_entity.pdbx_description
1 polymer ?
#
loop_
_entity_poly.entity_id
_entity_poly.type
_entity_poly.pdbx_seq_one_letter_code
_entity_poly.pdbx_strand_id
1 'polypeptide(L)' 'MSNNKDSNGASSKRIPVTCPFCHAQNSEQLSYFGQNLLTSQYYCHSCHTPFEAVRWHADIHEKSTEKN' A
#
# COMPACT_ATOMS: atom_id res chain seq x y z
N MET A 1 -24.65 -2.16 24.62
CA MET A 1 -24.55 -1.45 23.32
C MET A 1 -23.11 -1.00 23.13
N SER A 2 -22.32 -1.69 22.32
CA SER A 2 -20.92 -1.29 22.04
C SER A 2 -20.91 -0.35 20.83
N ASN A 3 -20.60 0.92 21.06
CA ASN A 3 -20.51 1.94 20.01
C ASN A 3 -19.09 1.92 19.42
N ASN A 4 -19.02 1.57 18.14
CA ASN A 4 -17.84 1.57 17.28
C ASN A 4 -17.70 2.96 16.63
N LYS A 5 -16.60 3.69 16.84
CA LYS A 5 -16.34 4.93 16.08
C LYS A 5 -14.90 5.43 16.13
N ASP A 6 -13.98 4.68 15.52
CA ASP A 6 -12.65 5.23 15.19
C ASP A 6 -12.50 5.35 13.66
N SER A 7 -13.12 6.39 13.12
CA SER A 7 -12.94 6.82 11.73
C SER A 7 -11.91 7.95 11.66
N ASN A 8 -10.62 7.64 11.85
CA ASN A 8 -9.53 8.59 11.62
C ASN A 8 -8.86 8.31 10.27
N GLY A 9 -9.48 8.80 9.20
CA GLY A 9 -8.98 8.73 7.84
C GLY A 9 -7.88 9.76 7.56
N ALA A 10 -6.65 9.43 7.92
CA ALA A 10 -5.48 10.12 7.38
C ALA A 10 -5.35 9.77 5.89
N SER A 11 -5.66 10.73 5.01
CA SER A 11 -5.50 10.60 3.56
C SER A 11 -4.02 10.63 3.19
N SER A 12 -3.31 9.54 3.48
CA SER A 12 -1.95 9.30 3.01
C SER A 12 -1.99 9.21 1.50
N LYS A 13 -1.37 10.17 0.81
CA LYS A 13 -1.25 10.22 -0.65
C LYS A 13 -0.68 8.89 -1.15
N ARG A 14 -1.56 8.00 -1.65
CA ARG A 14 -1.19 6.70 -2.20
C ARG A 14 -0.40 6.95 -3.48
N ILE A 15 0.84 6.46 -3.55
CA ILE A 15 1.62 6.49 -4.78
C ILE A 15 0.96 5.50 -5.75
N PRO A 16 0.59 5.90 -6.97
CA PRO A 16 -0.04 5.00 -7.94
C PRO A 16 0.92 3.88 -8.35
N VAL A 17 0.45 2.64 -8.29
CA VAL A 17 1.23 1.44 -8.64
C VAL A 17 0.96 1.03 -10.08
N THR A 18 2.01 0.94 -10.88
CA THR A 18 1.93 0.60 -12.31
C THR A 18 1.97 -0.92 -12.51
N CYS A 19 1.04 -1.46 -13.30
CA CYS A 19 1.00 -2.88 -13.63
C CYS A 19 2.21 -3.26 -14.52
N PRO A 20 3.01 -4.28 -14.17
CA PRO A 20 4.17 -4.68 -14.96
C PRO A 20 3.83 -5.39 -16.28
N PHE A 21 2.56 -5.76 -16.48
CA PHE A 21 2.12 -6.51 -17.66
C PHE A 21 1.53 -5.61 -18.74
N CYS A 22 0.69 -4.65 -18.36
CA CYS A 22 0.00 -3.75 -19.30
C CYS A 22 0.34 -2.27 -19.12
N HIS A 23 1.19 -1.93 -18.14
CA HIS A 23 1.62 -0.55 -17.84
C HIS A 23 0.50 0.41 -17.43
N ALA A 24 -0.71 -0.09 -17.15
CA ALA A 24 -1.79 0.73 -16.61
C ALA A 24 -1.53 1.09 -15.14
N GLN A 25 -2.01 2.27 -14.74
CA GLN A 25 -2.01 2.74 -13.35
C GLN A 25 -3.30 2.38 -12.60
N ASN A 26 -4.18 1.60 -13.24
CA ASN A 26 -5.45 1.14 -12.68
C ASN A 26 -5.26 -0.14 -11.84
N SER A 27 -4.44 -0.04 -10.78
CA SER A 27 -4.12 -1.15 -9.88
C SER A 27 -4.63 -0.88 -8.47
N GLU A 28 -5.27 -1.88 -7.88
CA GLU A 28 -5.77 -1.84 -6.50
C GLU A 28 -4.93 -2.74 -5.59
N GLN A 29 -4.59 -2.27 -4.39
CA GLN A 29 -3.90 -3.08 -3.39
C GLN A 29 -4.89 -4.02 -2.70
N LEU A 30 -4.77 -5.33 -2.94
CA LEU A 30 -5.62 -6.35 -2.32
C LEU A 30 -5.17 -6.70 -0.89
N SER A 31 -3.85 -6.81 -0.69
CA SER A 31 -3.27 -7.16 0.60
C SER A 31 -1.95 -6.44 0.80
N TYR A 32 -1.69 -6.07 2.06
CA TYR A 32 -0.41 -5.46 2.43
C TYR A 32 0.75 -6.46 2.39
N PHE A 33 0.47 -7.74 2.59
CA PHE A 33 1.42 -8.84 2.51
C PHE A 33 1.00 -9.81 1.41
N GLY A 34 1.90 -10.05 0.45
CA GLY A 34 1.76 -11.07 -0.56
C GLY A 34 2.21 -12.45 -0.07
N GLN A 35 2.59 -13.31 -1.00
CA GLN A 35 3.22 -14.60 -0.71
C GLN A 35 4.59 -14.41 -0.02
N ASN A 36 5.30 -13.34 -0.38
CA ASN A 36 6.54 -12.95 0.26
C ASN A 36 6.27 -11.83 1.28
N LEU A 37 6.94 -11.89 2.45
CA LEU A 37 6.79 -10.86 3.49
C LEU A 37 7.23 -9.45 3.04
N LEU A 38 8.06 -9.39 2.00
CA LEU A 38 8.59 -8.15 1.43
C LEU A 38 7.75 -7.59 0.29
N THR A 39 6.63 -8.20 -0.07
CA THR A 39 5.77 -7.76 -1.16
C THR A 39 4.38 -7.38 -0.68
N SER A 40 3.74 -6.45 -1.39
CA SER A 40 2.29 -6.23 -1.33
C SER A 40 1.64 -6.80 -2.58
N GLN A 41 0.40 -7.26 -2.44
CA GLN A 41 -0.35 -7.86 -3.53
C GLN A 41 -1.31 -6.84 -4.15
N TYR A 42 -1.36 -6.83 -5.48
CA TYR A 42 -2.16 -5.93 -6.28
C TYR A 42 -2.97 -6.69 -7.34
N TYR A 43 -4.07 -6.07 -7.76
CA TYR A 43 -4.86 -6.50 -8.90
C TYR A 43 -4.98 -5.37 -9.92
N CYS A 44 -4.66 -5.65 -11.19
CA CYS A 44 -4.84 -4.69 -12.26
C CYS A 44 -6.24 -4.81 -12.85
N HIS A 45 -7.01 -3.73 -12.82
CA HIS A 45 -8.35 -3.65 -13.41
C HIS A 45 -8.33 -3.43 -14.94
N SER A 46 -7.17 -3.13 -15.54
CA SER A 46 -7.05 -2.98 -17.00
C SER A 46 -6.80 -4.29 -17.74
N CYS A 47 -5.93 -5.15 -17.19
CA CYS A 47 -5.60 -6.45 -17.80
C CYS A 47 -6.05 -7.65 -16.96
N HIS A 48 -6.79 -7.41 -15.88
CA HIS A 48 -7.35 -8.44 -14.99
C HIS A 48 -6.32 -9.42 -14.43
N THR A 49 -5.08 -8.97 -14.23
CA THR A 49 -3.96 -9.82 -13.81
C THR A 49 -3.49 -9.44 -12.40
N PRO A 50 -3.39 -10.40 -11.46
CA PRO A 50 -2.78 -10.15 -10.15
C PRO A 50 -1.25 -10.04 -10.27
N PHE A 51 -0.64 -9.19 -9.46
CA PHE A 51 0.82 -9.07 -9.36
C PHE A 51 1.25 -8.68 -7.96
N GLU A 52 2.55 -8.82 -7.69
CA GLU A 52 3.16 -8.37 -6.43
C GLU A 52 4.19 -7.27 -6.70
N ALA A 53 4.27 -6.31 -5.78
CA ALA A 53 5.31 -5.27 -5.81
C ALA A 53 6.11 -5.30 -4.51
N VAL A 54 7.44 -5.17 -4.63
CA VAL A 54 8.34 -5.09 -3.49
C VAL A 54 8.05 -3.82 -2.70
N ARG A 55 7.87 -3.97 -1.38
CA ARG A 55 7.72 -2.85 -0.46
C ARG A 55 9.09 -2.28 -0.16
N TRP A 56 9.41 -1.13 -0.74
CA TRP A 56 10.57 -0.37 -0.34
C TRP A 56 10.19 0.54 0.83
N HIS A 57 10.77 0.35 2.02
CA HIS A 57 10.61 1.31 3.11
C HIS A 57 11.52 2.51 2.80
N ALA A 58 11.00 3.50 2.07
CA ALA A 58 11.60 4.84 2.08
C ALA A 58 11.27 5.60 3.38
N ASP A 59 10.39 5.04 4.23
CA ASP A 59 9.81 5.74 5.38
C ASP A 59 10.40 5.27 6.73
N ILE A 60 11.73 5.14 6.84
CA ILE A 60 12.38 5.33 8.14
C ILE A 60 12.52 6.84 8.33
N HIS A 61 11.41 7.55 8.56
CA HIS A 61 11.48 8.89 9.14
C HIS A 61 11.65 8.72 10.64
N GLU A 62 12.90 8.52 11.07
CA GLU A 62 13.30 8.64 12.46
C GLU A 62 12.98 10.07 12.94
N LYS A 63 11.83 10.22 13.62
CA LYS A 63 11.53 11.41 14.42
C LYS A 63 11.78 11.11 15.89
N SER A 64 13.02 10.82 16.25
CA SER A 64 13.52 11.04 17.62
C SER A 64 14.09 12.46 17.69
N THR A 65 13.20 13.45 17.72
CA THR A 65 13.54 14.74 18.33
C THR A 65 13.33 14.58 19.83
N GLU A 66 14.27 13.92 20.51
CA GLU A 66 14.37 13.96 21.97
C GLU A 66 15.00 15.32 22.32
N LYS A 67 14.19 16.17 22.93
CA LYS A 67 14.55 17.49 23.42
C LYS A 67 14.86 17.35 24.90
N ASN A 68 16.15 17.35 25.28
CA ASN A 68 16.62 17.80 26.59
C ASN A 68 18.07 18.25 26.51
#